data_AF-A0A2V8WN61-F1
#
_entry.id   AF-A0A2V8WN61-F1
#
_cell.length_a   1.000
_cell.length_b   1.000
_cell.length_c   1.000
_cell.angle_alpha   90.00
_cell.angle_beta   90.00
_cell.angle_gamma   90.00
#
_symmetry.space_group_name_H-M   'P 1'
#
loop_
_entity.id
_entity.type
_entity.pdbx_description
1 polymer ?
#
loop_
_entity_poly.entity_id
_entity_poly.type
_entity_poly.pdbx_seq_one_letter_code
_entity_poly.pdbx_strand_id
1 'polypeptide(L)' 'MKKQKGFSLIELLIVVAIILIIAAIAIPNLLRSKIAANESSAVGAVRTIGTAEVTYSSSWGSGFSVDLAS' A
#
# COMPACT_ATOMS: atom_id res chain seq x y z
N MET A 1 47.58 17.50 -15.14
CA MET A 1 46.84 17.10 -13.92
C MET A 1 45.40 17.59 -14.04
N LYS A 2 44.42 16.68 -14.15
CA LYS A 2 42.99 17.07 -14.18
C LYS A 2 42.61 17.55 -12.78
N LYS A 3 42.19 18.81 -12.64
CA LYS A 3 41.66 19.34 -11.37
C LYS A 3 40.37 18.59 -11.05
N GLN A 4 40.39 17.76 -10.00
CA GLN A 4 39.16 17.20 -9.44
C GLN A 4 38.41 18.36 -8.78
N LYS A 5 37.21 18.70 -9.29
CA LYS A 5 36.29 19.60 -8.59
C LYS A 5 35.67 18.80 -7.45
N GLY A 6 36.06 19.10 -6.21
CA GLY A 6 35.41 18.58 -5.02
C GLY A 6 34.00 19.18 -4.87
N PHE A 7 33.10 18.42 -4.27
CA PHE A 7 31.74 18.85 -3.96
C PHE A 7 31.76 19.86 -2.80
N SER A 8 31.00 20.94 -2.91
CA SER A 8 30.90 21.95 -1.85
C SER A 8 29.91 21.51 -0.76
N LEU A 9 30.20 21.87 0.49
CA LEU A 9 29.28 21.63 1.61
C LEU A 9 27.93 22.34 1.40
N ILE A 10 27.93 23.50 0.71
CA ILE A 10 26.67 24.21 0.40
C ILE A 10 25.80 23.43 -0.58
N GLU A 11 26.42 22.74 -1.55
CA GLU A 11 25.71 21.91 -2.52
C GLU A 11 25.07 20.72 -1.80
N LEU A 12 25.77 20.12 -0.84
CA LEU A 12 25.22 19.02 -0.03
C LEU A 12 24.04 19.46 0.82
N LEU A 13 24.14 20.62 1.46
CA LEU A 13 23.08 21.14 2.33
C LEU A 13 21.77 21.39 1.58
N ILE A 14 21.85 21.97 0.38
CA ILE A 14 20.65 22.23 -0.45
C ILE A 14 20.02 20.90 -0.89
N VAL A 15 20.82 19.91 -1.27
CA VAL A 15 20.32 18.59 -1.67
C VAL A 15 19.58 17.91 -0.52
N VAL A 16 20.17 17.90 0.68
CA VAL A 16 19.52 17.30 1.87
C VAL A 16 18.23 18.05 2.22
N ALA A 17 18.23 19.40 2.14
CA ALA A 17 17.03 20.19 2.40
C ALA A 17 15.87 19.82 1.46
N ILE A 18 16.13 19.68 0.16
CA ILE A 18 15.10 19.29 -0.82
C ILE A 18 14.60 17.86 -0.56
N ILE A 19 15.51 16.91 -0.29
CA ILE A 19 15.13 15.53 0.04
C ILE A 19 14.22 15.48 1.27
N LEU A 20 14.53 16.26 2.31
CA LEU A 20 13.72 16.32 3.54
C LEU A 20 12.33 16.91 3.29
N ILE A 21 12.21 17.95 2.47
CA ILE A 21 10.91 18.54 2.09
C ILE A 21 10.05 17.50 1.35
N ILE A 22 10.64 16.78 0.38
CA ILE A 22 9.94 15.74 -0.37
C ILE A 22 9.54 14.59 0.56
N ALA A 23 10.46 14.11 1.40
CA ALA A 23 10.21 13.01 2.33
C ALA A 23 9.10 13.33 3.34
N ALA A 24 9.06 14.57 3.84
CA ALA A 24 8.03 15.02 4.78
C ALA A 24 6.60 14.92 4.20
N ILE A 25 6.44 15.11 2.89
CA ILE A 25 5.14 15.00 2.20
C ILE A 25 4.90 13.56 1.74
N ALA A 26 5.91 12.91 1.18
CA ALA A 26 5.80 11.60 0.57
C ALA A 26 5.55 10.48 1.58
N ILE A 27 6.23 10.48 2.74
CA ILE A 27 6.09 9.43 3.75
C ILE A 27 4.66 9.32 4.31
N PRO A 28 4.03 10.38 4.84
CA PRO A 28 2.67 10.27 5.36
C PRO A 28 1.65 9.95 4.26
N ASN A 29 1.87 10.42 3.04
CA ASN A 29 1.03 10.07 1.90
C ASN A 29 1.13 8.57 1.57
N LEU A 30 2.35 8.04 1.51
CA LEU A 30 2.60 6.61 1.29
C LEU A 30 1.95 5.75 2.38
N LEU A 31 2.06 6.15 3.66
CA LEU A 31 1.43 5.42 4.76
C LEU A 31 -0.09 5.38 4.61
N ARG A 32 -0.74 6.52 4.29
CA ARG A 32 -2.18 6.56 4.01
C ARG A 32 -2.56 5.68 2.82
N SER A 33 -1.83 5.76 1.70
CA SER A 33 -2.08 4.93 0.53
C SER A 33 -1.97 3.44 0.84
N LYS A 34 -1.01 3.03 1.67
CA LYS A 34 -0.88 1.63 2.11
C LYS A 34 -2.07 1.19 2.96
N ILE A 35 -2.54 2.03 3.88
CA ILE A 35 -3.71 1.72 4.70
C ILE A 35 -4.96 1.58 3.81
N ALA A 36 -5.20 2.54 2.92
CA ALA A 36 -6.32 2.48 1.99
C ALA A 36 -6.26 1.25 1.05
N ALA A 37 -5.07 0.87 0.59
CA ALA A 37 -4.87 -0.33 -0.22
C ALA A 37 -5.20 -1.62 0.56
N ASN A 38 -4.79 -1.69 1.84
CA ASN A 38 -5.09 -2.81 2.71
C ASN A 38 -6.60 -2.89 3.02
N GLU A 39 -7.24 -1.75 3.30
CA GLU A 39 -8.69 -1.67 3.51
C GLU A 39 -9.44 -2.11 2.25
N SER A 40 -9.05 -1.63 1.07
CA SER A 40 -9.62 -2.06 -0.21
C SER A 40 -9.46 -3.56 -0.45
N SER A 41 -8.31 -4.12 -0.10
CA SER A 41 -8.03 -5.56 -0.23
C SER A 41 -8.92 -6.37 0.72
N ALA A 42 -9.07 -5.93 1.97
CA ALA A 42 -9.93 -6.58 2.96
C ALA A 42 -11.41 -6.53 2.55
N VAL A 43 -11.89 -5.37 2.07
CA VAL A 43 -13.26 -5.23 1.54
C VAL A 43 -13.46 -6.14 0.33
N GLY A 44 -12.49 -6.22 -0.57
CA GLY A 44 -12.50 -7.14 -1.71
C GLY A 44 -12.61 -8.60 -1.27
N ALA A 45 -11.78 -9.02 -0.31
CA ALA A 45 -11.81 -10.38 0.23
C ALA A 45 -13.17 -10.72 0.86
N VAL A 46 -13.73 -9.85 1.70
CA VAL A 46 -15.04 -10.07 2.33
C VAL A 46 -16.16 -10.14 1.28
N ARG A 47 -16.12 -9.29 0.24
CA ARG A 47 -17.09 -9.35 -0.87
C ARG A 47 -17.00 -10.67 -1.63
N THR A 48 -15.79 -11.16 -1.89
CA THR A 48 -15.57 -12.45 -2.54
C THR A 48 -16.15 -13.59 -1.71
N ILE A 49 -15.89 -13.59 -0.39
CA ILE A 49 -16.45 -14.58 0.54
C ILE A 49 -17.98 -14.52 0.53
N GLY A 50 -18.58 -13.34 0.70
CA GLY A 50 -20.03 -13.20 0.67
C GLY A 50 -20.67 -13.67 -0.63
N THR A 51 -20.01 -13.44 -1.77
CA THR A 51 -20.46 -13.94 -3.07
C THR A 51 -20.37 -15.46 -3.15
N ALA A 52 -19.30 -16.06 -2.61
CA ALA A 52 -19.13 -17.50 -2.53
C ALA A 52 -20.20 -18.14 -1.64
N GLU A 53 -20.52 -17.55 -0.49
CA GLU A 53 -21.59 -18.00 0.41
C GLU A 53 -22.97 -17.99 -0.27
N VAL A 54 -23.30 -16.90 -0.97
CA VAL A 54 -24.55 -16.81 -1.74
C VAL A 54 -24.61 -17.88 -2.83
N THR A 55 -23.49 -18.13 -3.51
CA THR A 55 -23.38 -19.17 -4.54
C THR A 55 -23.57 -20.56 -3.94
N TYR A 56 -22.96 -20.82 -2.77
CA TYR A 56 -23.09 -22.08 -2.06
C TYR A 56 -24.55 -22.34 -1.66
N SER A 57 -25.17 -21.37 -0.99
CA SER A 57 -26.58 -21.44 -0.57
C SER A 57 -27.52 -21.69 -1.76
N SER A 58 -27.26 -21.05 -2.90
CA SER A 58 -28.05 -21.22 -4.12
C SER A 58 -27.86 -22.59 -4.79
N SER A 59 -26.68 -23.19 -4.67
CA SER A 59 -26.32 -24.45 -5.34
C SER A 59 -26.78 -25.68 -4.57
N TRP A 60 -26.71 -25.66 -3.24
CA TRP A 60 -26.92 -26.82 -2.39
C TRP A 60 -28.19 -26.74 -1.52
N GLY A 61 -28.89 -25.60 -1.50
CA GLY A 61 -30.04 -25.36 -0.63
C GLY A 61 -29.64 -24.94 0.79
N SER A 62 -30.54 -24.22 1.48
CA SER A 62 -30.40 -23.55 2.78
C SER A 62 -29.17 -23.92 3.63
N GLY A 63 -28.19 -23.01 3.72
CA GLY A 63 -27.00 -23.13 4.56
C GLY A 63 -25.87 -22.19 4.13
N PHE A 64 -24.81 -22.11 4.94
CA PHE A 64 -23.55 -21.41 4.68
C PHE A 64 -22.39 -22.43 4.76
N SER A 65 -21.24 -22.13 4.17
CA SER A 65 -20.08 -23.01 4.27
C SER A 65 -19.61 -23.13 5.74
N VAL A 66 -19.05 -24.29 6.09
CA VAL A 66 -18.54 -24.54 7.45
C VAL A 66 -17.09 -24.07 7.63
N ASP A 67 -16.41 -23.83 6.52
CA ASP A 67 -14.99 -23.50 6.42
C ASP A 67 -14.69 -22.57 5.24
N LEU A 68 -13.55 -21.89 5.33
CA LEU A 68 -12.99 -21.13 4.23
C LEU A 68 -12.13 -22.09 3.39
N ALA A 69 -12.40 -22.18 2.09
CA ALA A 69 -11.59 -23.04 1.20
C ALA A 69 -10.11 -22.69 1.34
N SER A 70 -9.30 -23.69 1.71
CA SER A 70 -7.85 -23.59 1.92
C SER A 70 -7.09 -23.26 0.65
#